data_AF-A0A1F9NL79-F1
#
_entry.id   AF-A0A1F9NL79-F1
#
_cell.length_a   1.000
_cell.length_b   1.000
_cell.length_c   1.000
_cell.angle_alpha   90.00
_cell.angle_beta   90.00
_cell.angle_gamma   90.00
#
_symmetry.space_group_name_H-M   'P 1'
#
loop_
_entity.id
_entity.type
_entity.pdbx_description
1 polymer ?
#
loop_
_entity_poly.entity_id
_entity_poly.type
_entity_poly.pdbx_seq_one_letter_code
_entity_poly.pdbx_strand_id
1 'polypeptide(L)'
;MAKKTFEAALARLEQITEELADGELSLESSLKKFDEGIRLASFCNEQLNEARAKIDLLLSKDGKLEAIPFEDEQESGHQDLSE
;
A
#
# COMPACT_ATOMS: atom_id res chain seq x y z
N MET A 1 -10.45 -15.61 -16.39
CA MET A 1 -10.11 -14.24 -15.95
C MET A 1 -8.81 -14.32 -15.17
N ALA A 2 -7.80 -13.51 -15.49
CA ALA A 2 -6.53 -13.55 -14.77
C ALA A 2 -6.75 -13.02 -13.34
N LYS A 3 -6.37 -13.80 -12.33
CA LYS A 3 -6.45 -13.39 -10.92
C LYS A 3 -5.45 -12.25 -10.71
N LYS A 4 -5.89 -11.14 -10.12
CA LYS A 4 -4.99 -10.04 -9.73
C LYS A 4 -4.02 -10.56 -8.66
N THR A 5 -2.72 -10.53 -8.93
CA THR A 5 -1.68 -10.92 -7.96
C THR A 5 -1.10 -9.69 -7.27
N PHE A 6 -0.43 -9.89 -6.14
CA PHE A 6 0.24 -8.81 -5.42
C PHE A 6 1.29 -8.12 -6.30
N GLU A 7 2.14 -8.90 -6.96
CA GLU A 7 3.23 -8.44 -7.81
C GLU A 7 2.71 -7.64 -9.00
N ALA A 8 1.63 -8.11 -9.63
CA ALA A 8 1.00 -7.39 -10.74
C ALA A 8 0.33 -6.09 -10.27
N ALA A 9 -0.27 -6.08 -9.09
CA ALA A 9 -0.87 -4.87 -8.52
C ALA A 9 0.20 -3.84 -8.12
N LEU A 10 1.31 -4.29 -7.54
CA LEU A 10 2.44 -3.44 -7.16
C LEU A 10 3.10 -2.83 -8.40
N ALA A 11 3.42 -3.63 -9.41
CA ALA A 11 4.01 -3.14 -10.66
C ALA A 11 3.10 -2.11 -11.36
N ARG A 12 1.78 -2.31 -11.31
CA ARG A 12 0.83 -1.34 -11.85
C ARG A 12 0.79 -0.05 -11.03
N LEU A 13 0.89 -0.14 -9.71
CA LEU A 13 0.93 1.02 -8.83
C LEU A 13 2.19 1.86 -9.09
N GLU A 14 3.35 1.23 -9.24
CA GLU A 14 4.61 1.89 -9.61
C GLU A 14 4.47 2.65 -10.94
N GLN A 15 3.92 2.00 -11.96
CA GLN A 15 3.65 2.65 -13.24
C GLN A 15 2.74 3.87 -13.11
N ILE A 16 1.69 3.78 -12.30
CA ILE A 16 0.78 4.93 -12.05
C ILE A 16 1.54 6.07 -11.38
N THR A 17 2.42 5.78 -10.41
CA THR A 17 3.20 6.82 -9.74
C THR A 17 4.15 7.53 -10.71
N GLU A 18 4.78 6.79 -11.63
CA GLU A 18 5.62 7.38 -12.68
C GLU A 18 4.81 8.28 -13.62
N GLU A 19 3.67 7.79 -14.12
CA GLU A 19 2.81 8.56 -15.03
C GLU A 19 2.23 9.82 -14.37
N LEU A 20 1.92 9.78 -13.07
CA LEU A 20 1.48 10.96 -12.31
C LEU A 20 2.62 11.95 -12.06
N ALA A 21 3.85 11.46 -11.85
CA ALA A 21 5.02 12.30 -11.60
C ALA A 21 5.53 13.01 -12.87
N ASP A 22 5.34 12.41 -14.05
CA ASP A 22 5.74 12.96 -15.35
C ASP A 22 4.97 14.25 -15.70
N GLY A 23 3.73 14.40 -15.21
CA GLY A 23 2.97 15.64 -15.30
C GLY A 23 2.32 15.93 -16.66
N GLU A 24 2.49 15.05 -17.66
CA GLU A 24 1.91 15.19 -19.00
C GLU A 24 0.41 14.81 -19.09
N LEU A 25 -0.17 14.32 -17.99
CA LEU A 25 -1.57 13.91 -17.93
C LEU A 25 -2.53 15.10 -17.77
N SER A 26 -3.65 15.05 -18.49
CA SER A 26 -4.77 15.96 -18.22
C SER A 26 -5.34 15.72 -16.81
N LEU A 27 -5.93 16.76 -16.20
CA LEU A 27 -6.53 16.67 -14.87
C LEU A 27 -7.50 15.48 -14.72
N GLU A 28 -8.37 15.25 -15.70
CA GLU A 28 -9.31 14.13 -15.69
C GLU A 28 -8.58 12.78 -15.69
N SER A 29 -7.50 12.67 -16.47
CA SER A 29 -6.68 11.46 -16.53
C SER A 29 -5.94 11.23 -15.22
N SER A 30 -5.36 12.28 -14.64
CA SER A 30 -4.68 12.23 -13.34
C SER A 30 -5.62 11.78 -12.23
N LEU A 31 -6.87 12.27 -12.20
CA LEU A 31 -7.88 11.83 -11.22
C LEU A 31 -8.24 10.35 -11.37
N LYS A 32 -8.37 9.85 -12.60
CA LYS A 32 -8.62 8.41 -12.85
C LYS A 32 -7.46 7.54 -12.40
N LYS A 33 -6.23 7.97 -12.69
CA LYS A 33 -4.99 7.28 -12.28
C LYS A 33 -4.82 7.27 -10.77
N PHE A 34 -5.12 8.38 -10.11
CA PHE A 34 -5.11 8.48 -8.65
C PHE A 34 -6.11 7.51 -8.00
N ASP A 35 -7.36 7.48 -8.46
CA ASP A 35 -8.38 6.54 -7.97
C ASP A 35 -7.97 5.07 -8.20
N GLU A 36 -7.38 4.76 -9.36
CA GLU A 36 -6.79 3.44 -9.63
C GLU A 36 -5.67 3.10 -8.64
N GLY A 37 -4.76 4.06 -8.39
CA GLY A 37 -3.63 3.94 -7.47
C GLY A 37 -4.08 3.66 -6.03
N ILE A 38 -5.07 4.39 -5.52
CA ILE A 38 -5.62 4.17 -4.16
C ILE A 38 -6.18 2.76 -4.01
N ARG A 39 -6.92 2.26 -5.01
CA ARG A 39 -7.46 0.89 -4.97
C ARG A 39 -6.36 -0.17 -5.03
N LEU A 40 -5.29 0.07 -5.77
CA LEU A 40 -4.14 -0.83 -5.84
C LEU A 40 -3.37 -0.85 -4.51
N ALA A 41 -3.14 0.32 -3.91
CA ALA A 41 -2.49 0.43 -2.61
C ALA A 41 -3.27 -0.30 -1.51
N SER A 42 -4.59 -0.12 -1.45
CA SER A 42 -5.47 -0.85 -0.52
C SER A 42 -5.36 -2.36 -0.70
N PHE A 43 -5.43 -2.83 -1.96
CA PHE A 43 -5.29 -4.26 -2.27
C PHE A 43 -3.92 -4.82 -1.85
N CYS A 44 -2.84 -4.09 -2.09
CA CYS A 44 -1.50 -4.50 -1.68
C CYS A 44 -1.40 -4.58 -0.15
N ASN A 45 -1.94 -3.61 0.59
CA ASN A 45 -1.94 -3.61 2.05
C ASN A 45 -2.74 -4.80 2.60
N GLU A 46 -3.93 -5.08 2.07
CA GLU A 46 -4.73 -6.26 2.44
C GLU A 46 -3.96 -7.57 2.25
N GLN A 47 -3.30 -7.74 1.10
CA GLN A 47 -2.49 -8.93 0.81
C GLN A 47 -1.32 -9.09 1.79
N LEU A 48 -0.66 -7.99 2.16
CA LEU A 48 0.42 -7.99 3.15
C LEU A 48 -0.10 -8.33 4.55
N ASN A 49 -1.25 -7.79 4.95
CA ASN A 49 -1.89 -8.10 6.23
C ASN A 49 -2.28 -9.58 6.33
N GLU A 50 -2.82 -10.16 5.25
CA GLU A 50 -3.09 -11.60 5.20
C GLU A 50 -1.83 -12.45 5.32
N ALA A 51 -0.75 -12.06 4.63
CA ALA A 51 0.52 -12.76 4.70
C ALA A 51 1.11 -12.72 6.12
N ARG A 52 1.05 -11.55 6.76
CA ARG A 52 1.45 -11.35 8.14
C ARG A 52 0.65 -12.23 9.11
N ALA A 53 -0.68 -12.21 9.02
CA ALA A 53 -1.52 -13.03 9.90
C ALA A 53 -1.20 -14.54 9.78
N LYS A 54 -0.85 -15.00 8.57
CA LYS A 54 -0.39 -16.39 8.35
C LYS A 54 0.97 -16.65 9.01
N ILE A 55 1.92 -15.72 8.92
CA ILE A 55 3.22 -15.81 9.60
C ILE A 55 3.02 -15.85 11.12
N ASP A 56 2.20 -14.95 11.67
CA ASP A 56 1.92 -14.86 13.10
C ASP A 56 1.33 -16.17 13.64
N LEU A 57 0.41 -16.80 12.89
CA LEU A 57 -0.15 -18.10 13.24
C LEU A 57 0.89 -19.22 13.23
N LEU A 58 1.84 -19.20 12.29
CA LEU A 58 2.91 -20.18 12.20
C LEU A 58 3.91 -20.01 13.36
N LEU A 59 4.34 -18.79 13.64
CA LEU A 59 5.25 -18.47 14.75
C LEU A 59 4.63 -18.78 16.12
N SER A 60 3.32 -18.53 16.27
CA SER A 60 2.58 -18.87 17.50
C SER A 60 2.54 -20.38 17.76
N LYS A 61 2.60 -21.21 16.72
CA LYS A 61 2.68 -22.67 16.86
C LYS A 61 4.05 -23.17 17.31
N ASP A 62 5.13 -22.43 17.01
CA ASP A 62 6.51 -22.74 17.41
C ASP A 62 6.93 -22.14 18.77
N GLY A 63 5.99 -21.51 19.48
CA GLY A 63 6.08 -21.33 20.94
C GLY A 63 6.96 -20.18 21.44
N LYS A 64 7.47 -19.28 20.59
CA LYS A 64 8.06 -18.00 21.01
C LYS A 64 8.33 -17.10 19.79
N LEU A 65 7.57 -16.01 19.65
CA LEU A 65 7.98 -14.70 19.11
C LEU A 65 6.75 -13.77 19.06
N GLU A 66 6.86 -12.56 19.60
CA GLU A 66 5.83 -11.51 19.51
C GLU A 66 5.97 -10.74 18.19
N ALA A 67 4.91 -10.70 17.39
CA ALA A 67 4.84 -9.90 16.18
C ALA A 67 4.49 -8.45 16.55
N ILE A 68 5.45 -7.54 16.40
CA ILE A 68 5.22 -6.09 16.58
C ILE A 68 4.58 -5.49 15.33
N PRO A 69 3.49 -4.71 15.44
CA PRO A 69 2.91 -3.94 14.34
C PRO A 69 4.00 -3.18 13.56
N PHE A 70 3.87 -3.14 12.23
CA PHE A 70 4.71 -2.25 11.45
C PHE A 70 4.00 -0.90 11.51
N GLU A 71 4.59 0.07 12.21
CA GLU A 71 4.04 1.42 12.29
C GLU A 71 4.24 2.07 10.92
N ASP A 72 3.13 2.34 10.22
CA ASP A 72 3.14 3.35 9.17
C ASP A 72 3.41 4.70 9.87
N GLU A 73 4.59 5.29 9.66
CA GLU A 73 4.93 6.65 10.12
C GLU A 73 4.10 7.72 9.37
N GLN A 74 2.78 7.58 9.33
CA GLN A 74 1.86 8.56 8.76
C GLN A 74 0.81 8.99 9.78
N GLU A 75 1.28 9.56 10.90
CA GLU A 75 0.54 10.61 11.61
C GLU A 75 1.49 11.46 12.49
N SER A 76 2.46 12.13 11.88
CA SER A 76 3.13 13.29 12.50
C SER A 76 3.39 14.39 11.45
N GLY A 77 2.32 14.76 10.77
CA GLY A 77 2.30 15.83 9.77
C GLY A 77 1.43 17.01 10.17
N HIS A 78 1.38 17.37 11.46
CA HIS A 78 0.87 18.68 11.89
C HIS A 78 1.49 19.10 13.22
N GLN A 79 2.78 19.44 13.21
CA GLN A 79 3.26 20.44 14.15
C GLN A 79 2.75 21.79 13.65
N ASP A 80 1.60 22.15 14.22
CA ASP A 80 1.19 23.51 14.55
C ASP A 80 2.35 24.52 14.45
N LEU A 81 2.41 25.26 13.33
CA LEU A 81 3.17 26.50 13.26
C LEU A 81 2.37 27.54 14.04
N SER A 82 2.46 27.46 15.37
CA SER A 82 2.07 28.53 16.27
C SER A 82 3.24 29.52 16.39
N GLU A 83 3.03 30.69 15.76
CA GLU A 83 3.69 31.99 15.90
C GLU A 83 5.17 32.13 15.50
#